data_AF-A0AAU8DM77-F1
#
_entry.id   AF-A0AAU8DM77-F1
#
_cell.length_a   1.000
_cell.length_b   1.000
_cell.length_c   1.000
_cell.angle_alpha   90.00
_cell.angle_beta   90.00
_cell.angle_gamma   90.00
#
_symmetry.space_group_name_H-M   'P 1'
#
loop_
_entity.id
_entity.type
_entity.pdbx_description
1 polymer ?
#
loop_
_entity_poly.entity_id
_entity_poly.type
_entity_poly.pdbx_seq_one_letter_code
_entity_poly.pdbx_strand_id
1 'polypeptide(L)'
;METARRCAARRCSRSPPRPDSRRARRDILAAREAGRFVVGDPEVALACVGGALLGVLDLGVTSSATPDALDRAADQLALYLLSMFDVPRDDAERICARHLSTVSGWAGSR
;
A
#
# COMPACT_ATOMS: atom_id res chain seq x y z
N MET A 1 -33.60 30.71 2.76
CA MET A 1 -33.45 29.40 3.43
C MET A 1 -32.75 28.31 2.59
N GLU A 2 -32.60 28.49 1.27
CA GLU A 2 -32.08 27.44 0.36
C GLU A 2 -30.55 27.34 0.28
N THR A 3 -29.85 28.44 0.56
CA THR A 3 -28.39 28.53 0.58
C THR A 3 -27.74 27.75 1.74
N ALA A 4 -28.44 27.62 2.88
CA ALA A 4 -27.95 26.84 4.02
C ALA A 4 -27.89 25.31 3.71
N ARG A 5 -28.84 24.80 2.92
CA ARG A 5 -28.88 23.38 2.51
C ARG A 5 -27.75 23.03 1.52
N ARG A 6 -27.37 23.95 0.63
CA ARG A 6 -26.22 23.77 -0.28
C ARG A 6 -24.88 23.76 0.46
N CYS A 7 -24.75 24.52 1.55
CA CYS A 7 -23.55 24.48 2.40
C CYS A 7 -23.44 23.19 3.23
N ALA A 8 -24.57 22.64 3.71
CA ALA A 8 -24.60 21.35 4.40
C ALA A 8 -24.24 20.17 3.45
N ALA A 9 -24.77 20.18 2.22
CA ALA A 9 -24.48 19.15 1.22
C ALA A 9 -23.01 19.10 0.77
N ARG A 10 -22.33 20.26 0.69
CA ARG A 10 -20.89 20.33 0.36
C ARG A 10 -19.97 19.87 1.50
N ARG A 11 -20.46 19.89 2.75
CA ARG A 11 -19.71 19.39 3.91
C ARG A 11 -19.89 17.88 4.13
N CYS A 12 -20.98 17.29 3.63
CA CYS A 12 -21.19 15.84 3.67
C CYS A 12 -20.38 15.02 2.65
N SER A 13 -19.70 15.65 1.68
CA SER A 13 -18.87 14.93 0.70
C SER A 13 -17.39 14.79 1.09
N ARG A 14 -16.94 15.45 2.18
CA ARG A 14 -15.58 15.30 2.71
C ARG A 14 -15.56 14.31 3.87
N SER A 15 -15.81 13.04 3.56
CA SER A 15 -15.43 11.95 4.47
C SER A 15 -13.90 11.94 4.62
N PRO A 16 -13.34 11.75 5.82
CA PRO A 16 -11.90 11.56 5.98
C PRO A 16 -11.44 10.32 5.20
N PRO A 17 -10.21 10.30 4.66
CA PRO A 17 -9.71 9.15 3.93
C PRO A 17 -9.68 7.95 4.85
N ARG A 18 -10.47 6.92 4.53
CA ARG A 18 -10.37 5.62 5.21
C ARG A 18 -9.05 4.94 4.83
N PRO A 19 -8.41 4.20 5.74
CA PRO A 19 -7.24 3.42 5.40
C PRO A 19 -7.53 2.41 4.24
N ASP A 20 -6.66 2.54 3.23
CA ASP A 20 -5.94 1.53 2.42
C ASP A 20 -6.59 0.42 1.57
N SER A 21 -7.80 -0.11 1.78
CA SER A 21 -8.27 -1.20 0.87
C SER A 21 -8.63 -0.74 -0.54
N ARG A 22 -9.26 0.43 -0.69
CA ARG A 22 -9.60 0.99 -2.02
C ARG A 22 -8.40 1.56 -2.77
N ARG A 23 -7.41 2.08 -2.04
CA ARG A 23 -6.22 2.67 -2.66
C ARG A 23 -5.33 1.58 -3.24
N ALA A 24 -5.00 0.56 -2.44
CA ALA A 24 -4.17 -0.55 -2.92
C ALA A 24 -4.80 -1.24 -4.13
N ARG A 25 -6.10 -1.53 -4.08
CA ARG A 25 -6.84 -2.08 -5.23
C ARG A 25 -6.78 -1.18 -6.47
N ARG A 26 -7.00 0.12 -6.30
CA ARG A 26 -6.95 1.09 -7.41
C ARG A 26 -5.54 1.17 -8.00
N ASP A 27 -4.51 1.11 -7.16
CA ASP A 27 -3.13 1.20 -7.60
C ASP A 27 -2.72 -0.08 -8.37
N ILE A 28 -3.16 -1.27 -7.94
CA ILE A 28 -3.03 -2.53 -8.70
C ILE A 28 -3.73 -2.44 -10.07
N LEU A 29 -4.99 -1.96 -10.09
CA LEU A 29 -5.75 -1.77 -11.32
C LEU A 29 -5.06 -0.81 -12.29
N ALA A 30 -4.63 0.35 -11.80
CA ALA A 30 -3.96 1.35 -12.62
C ALA A 30 -2.62 0.83 -13.17
N ALA A 31 -1.86 0.06 -12.38
CA ALA A 31 -0.61 -0.55 -12.84
C ALA A 31 -0.86 -1.64 -13.89
N ARG A 32 -1.92 -2.45 -13.73
CA ARG A 32 -2.37 -3.42 -14.74
C ARG A 32 -2.80 -2.73 -16.03
N GLU A 33 -3.63 -1.70 -15.94
CA GLU A 33 -4.10 -0.92 -17.10
C GLU A 33 -2.94 -0.25 -17.86
N ALA A 34 -1.89 0.18 -17.13
CA ALA A 34 -0.66 0.70 -17.70
C ALA A 34 0.30 -0.37 -18.25
N GLY A 35 -0.07 -1.67 -18.17
CA GLY A 35 0.77 -2.78 -18.61
C GLY A 35 2.03 -3.01 -17.77
N ARG A 36 2.08 -2.45 -16.55
CA ARG A 36 3.24 -2.61 -15.65
C ARG A 36 3.16 -3.87 -14.81
N PHE A 37 1.95 -4.29 -14.47
CA PHE A 37 1.69 -5.51 -13.69
C PHE A 37 0.91 -6.52 -14.52
N VAL A 38 1.31 -7.79 -14.43
CA VAL A 38 0.56 -8.91 -14.98
C VAL A 38 -0.27 -9.53 -13.86
N VAL A 39 -1.55 -9.15 -13.79
CA VAL A 39 -2.49 -9.56 -12.73
C VAL A 39 -3.78 -10.09 -13.35
N GLY A 40 -4.15 -11.32 -12.98
CA GLY A 40 -5.42 -11.94 -13.37
C GLY A 40 -6.62 -11.26 -12.71
N ASP A 41 -6.90 -11.63 -11.45
CA ASP A 41 -7.94 -11.01 -10.63
C ASP A 41 -7.32 -10.02 -9.62
N PRO A 42 -7.64 -8.71 -9.71
CA PRO A 42 -7.15 -7.69 -8.78
C PRO A 42 -7.53 -7.92 -7.32
N GLU A 43 -8.68 -8.55 -7.03
CA GLU A 43 -9.09 -8.85 -5.65
C GLU A 43 -8.25 -9.97 -5.06
N VAL A 44 -7.95 -11.00 -5.85
CA VAL A 44 -7.07 -12.10 -5.44
C VAL A 44 -5.65 -11.58 -5.21
N ALA A 45 -5.15 -10.74 -6.13
CA ALA A 45 -3.86 -10.07 -5.96
C ALA A 45 -3.80 -9.25 -4.67
N LEU A 46 -4.85 -8.48 -4.36
CA LEU A 46 -4.92 -7.71 -3.12
C LEU A 46 -4.95 -8.61 -1.88
N ALA A 47 -5.67 -9.72 -1.92
CA ALA A 47 -5.71 -10.69 -0.82
C ALA A 47 -4.31 -11.32 -0.57
N CYS A 48 -3.57 -11.65 -1.63
CA CYS A 48 -2.20 -12.14 -1.54
C CYS A 48 -1.27 -11.11 -0.89
N VAL A 49 -1.35 -9.84 -1.32
CA VAL A 49 -0.58 -8.73 -0.73
C VAL A 49 -0.88 -8.60 0.76
N GLY A 50 -2.17 -8.62 1.14
CA GLY A 50 -2.59 -8.52 2.53
C GLY A 50 -2.07 -9.67 3.39
N GLY A 51 -2.16 -10.91 2.89
CA GLY A 51 -1.65 -12.09 3.59
C GLY A 51 -0.13 -12.06 3.79
N ALA A 52 0.62 -11.71 2.74
CA ALA A 52 2.08 -11.61 2.82
C ALA A 52 2.53 -10.50 3.80
N LEU A 53 1.84 -9.35 3.79
CA LEU A 53 2.09 -8.27 4.75
C LEU A 53 1.83 -8.71 6.19
N LEU A 54 0.70 -9.37 6.46
CA LEU A 54 0.39 -9.88 7.79
C LEU A 54 1.43 -10.90 8.27
N GLY A 55 1.92 -11.78 7.39
CA GLY A 55 2.98 -12.72 7.73
C GLY A 55 4.29 -12.03 8.15
N VAL A 56 4.69 -10.97 7.45
CA VAL A 56 5.90 -10.20 7.81
C VAL A 56 5.72 -9.43 9.12
N LEU A 57 4.53 -8.85 9.34
CA LEU A 57 4.22 -8.19 10.61
C LEU A 57 4.22 -9.17 11.79
N ASP A 58 3.67 -10.37 11.60
CA ASP A 58 3.67 -11.44 12.60
C ASP A 58 5.10 -11.86 12.97
N LEU A 59 6.01 -11.99 11.99
CA LEU A 59 7.43 -12.23 12.27
C LEU A 59 8.04 -11.13 13.15
N GLY A 60 7.72 -9.86 12.88
CA GLY A 60 8.21 -8.74 13.69
C GLY A 60 7.74 -8.80 15.14
N VAL A 61 6.44 -9.07 15.35
CA VAL A 61 5.82 -9.14 16.67
C VAL A 61 6.28 -10.36 17.47
N THR A 62 6.35 -11.53 16.83
CA THR A 62 6.64 -12.79 17.51
C THR A 62 8.14 -13.03 17.73
N SER A 63 9.00 -12.53 16.84
CA SER A 63 10.43 -12.80 16.88
C SER A 63 11.24 -11.75 17.66
N SER A 64 10.59 -10.77 18.31
CA SER A 64 11.26 -9.62 18.93
C SER A 64 12.27 -8.95 17.99
N ALA A 65 11.88 -8.79 16.72
CA ALA A 65 12.77 -8.27 15.70
C ALA A 65 13.16 -6.81 16.02
N THR A 66 14.42 -6.46 15.75
CA THR A 66 14.83 -5.04 15.83
C THR A 66 14.11 -4.23 14.74
N PRO A 67 13.91 -2.91 14.94
CA PRO A 67 13.31 -2.05 13.92
C PRO A 67 14.00 -2.18 12.55
N ASP A 68 15.34 -2.15 12.51
CA ASP A 68 16.12 -2.34 11.28
C ASP A 68 15.87 -3.69 10.59
N ALA A 69 15.62 -4.74 11.37
CA ALA A 69 15.33 -6.06 10.81
C ALA A 69 13.93 -6.09 10.19
N LEU A 70 12.96 -5.40 10.80
CA LEU A 70 11.61 -5.25 10.25
C LEU A 70 11.62 -4.39 8.98
N ASP A 71 12.40 -3.31 8.95
CA ASP A 71 12.58 -2.47 7.75
C ASP A 71 13.13 -3.29 6.58
N ARG A 72 14.20 -4.08 6.82
CA ARG A 72 14.74 -5.01 5.80
C ARG A 72 13.72 -6.05 5.35
N ALA A 73 12.89 -6.57 6.27
CA ALA A 73 11.85 -7.52 5.93
C ALA A 73 10.75 -6.88 5.07
N ALA A 74 10.41 -5.62 5.33
CA ALA A 74 9.46 -4.85 4.52
C ALA A 74 9.98 -4.58 3.09
N ASP A 75 11.26 -4.23 2.95
CA ASP A 75 11.90 -4.06 1.64
C ASP A 75 11.90 -5.37 0.85
N GLN A 76 12.22 -6.47 1.52
CA GLN A 76 12.22 -7.80 0.91
C GLN A 76 10.82 -8.23 0.49
N LEU A 77 9.81 -7.94 1.31
CA LEU A 77 8.41 -8.16 0.97
C LEU A 77 8.00 -7.37 -0.28
N ALA A 78 8.34 -6.08 -0.36
CA ALA A 78 8.03 -5.26 -1.52
C ALA A 78 8.62 -5.83 -2.81
N LEU A 79 9.88 -6.29 -2.76
CA LEU A 79 10.54 -6.96 -3.89
C LEU A 79 9.80 -8.24 -4.32
N TYR A 80 9.40 -9.08 -3.37
CA TYR A 80 8.66 -10.31 -3.67
C TYR A 80 7.29 -10.03 -4.26
N LEU A 81 6.59 -9.00 -3.77
CA LEU A 81 5.30 -8.59 -4.32
C LEU A 81 5.42 -8.04 -5.75
N LEU A 82 6.45 -7.24 -6.04
CA LEU A 82 6.72 -6.78 -7.41
C LEU A 82 7.02 -7.97 -8.35
N SER A 83 7.80 -8.94 -7.88
CA SER A 83 8.08 -10.17 -8.64
C SER A 83 6.81 -11.00 -8.87
N MET A 84 5.92 -11.07 -7.87
CA MET A 84 4.61 -11.71 -7.99
C MET A 84 3.73 -11.07 -9.07
N PHE A 85 3.90 -9.77 -9.32
CA PHE A 85 3.22 -9.03 -10.39
C PHE A 85 3.96 -9.04 -11.73
N ASP A 86 4.95 -9.92 -11.88
CA ASP A 86 5.77 -10.09 -13.09
C ASP A 86 6.65 -8.87 -13.42
N VAL A 87 7.01 -8.07 -12.42
CA VAL A 87 8.02 -7.02 -12.58
C VAL A 87 9.40 -7.68 -12.63
N PRO A 88 10.24 -7.40 -13.66
CA PRO A 88 11.60 -7.93 -13.73
C PRO A 88 12.39 -7.63 -12.46
N ARG A 89 13.20 -8.61 -12.00
CA ARG A 89 13.95 -8.54 -10.75
C ARG A 89 14.79 -7.26 -10.63
N ASP A 90 15.55 -6.92 -11.67
CA ASP A 90 16.41 -5.73 -11.69
C ASP A 90 15.60 -4.43 -11.55
N ASP A 91 14.41 -4.37 -12.15
CA ASP A 91 13.52 -3.22 -12.03
C ASP A 91 12.84 -3.18 -10.66
N ALA A 92 12.47 -4.32 -10.10
CA ALA A 92 11.95 -4.40 -8.73
C ALA A 92 12.98 -3.88 -7.71
N GLU A 93 14.25 -4.28 -7.83
CA GLU A 93 15.34 -3.79 -6.99
C GLU A 93 15.55 -2.28 -7.17
N ARG A 94 15.57 -1.79 -8.41
CA ARG A 94 15.66 -0.35 -8.72
C ARG A 94 14.48 0.45 -8.15
N ILE A 95 13.28 -0.14 -8.08
CA ILE A 95 12.10 0.52 -7.52
C ILE A 95 12.19 0.54 -5.99
N CYS A 96 12.51 -0.59 -5.35
CA CYS A 96 12.65 -0.68 -3.90
C CYS A 96 13.80 0.18 -3.35
N ALA A 97 14.87 0.38 -4.11
CA ALA A 97 15.99 1.24 -3.73
C ALA A 97 15.66 2.74 -3.76
N ARG A 98 14.48 3.15 -4.22
CA ARG A 98 14.09 4.57 -4.25
C ARG A 98 13.79 5.06 -2.84
N HIS A 99 14.23 6.28 -2.56
CA HIS A 99 13.94 6.92 -1.28
C HIS A 99 12.42 7.04 -1.07
N LEU A 100 11.93 6.48 0.05
CA LEU A 100 10.54 6.62 0.45
C LEU A 100 10.27 8.07 0.86
N SER A 101 9.33 8.72 0.19
CA SER A 101 8.89 10.07 0.58
C SER A 101 8.15 10.01 1.91
N THR A 102 8.47 10.92 2.84
CA THR A 102 7.79 11.02 4.13
C THR A 102 6.28 11.18 3.92
N VAL A 103 5.50 10.28 4.51
CA VAL A 103 4.03 10.33 4.41
C VAL A 103 3.52 11.49 5.26
N SER A 104 3.01 12.56 4.63
CA SER A 104 2.46 13.71 5.34
C SER A 104 1.19 13.29 6.09
N GLY A 105 1.30 13.08 7.40
CA GLY A 105 0.19 12.67 8.26
C GLY A 105 0.56 11.66 9.33
N TRP A 106 1.70 10.97 9.21
CA TRP A 106 2.26 10.21 10.31
C TRP A 106 3.00 11.17 11.26
N ALA A 107 2.25 11.87 12.10
CA ALA A 107 2.83 12.51 13.27
C ALA A 107 3.17 11.39 14.26
N GLY A 108 4.44 10.97 14.29
CA GLY A 108 4.93 10.00 15.25
C GLY A 108 4.66 10.46 16.67
N SER A 109 3.67 9.87 17.33
CA SER A 109 3.55 9.93 18.77
C SER A 109 4.70 9.10 19.35
N ARG A 110 5.69 9.81 19.88
CA ARG A 110 6.66 9.28 20.85
C ARG A 110 5.94 8.90 22.14
#